data_AF-A0A838Q6P3-F1
#
_entry.id   AF-A0A838Q6P3-F1
#
_cell.length_a   1.000
_cell.length_b   1.000
_cell.length_c   1.000
_cell.angle_alpha   90.00
_cell.angle_beta   90.00
_cell.angle_gamma   90.00
#
_symmetry.space_group_name_H-M   'P 1'
#
loop_
_entity.id
_entity.type
_entity.pdbx_description
1 polymer ?
#
loop_
_entity_poly.entity_id
_entity_poly.type
_entity_poly.pdbx_seq_one_letter_code
_entity_poly.pdbx_strand_id
1 'polypeptide(L)'
;FTSRLAAFTAAEFVDTVLRRRFRMRQLLIGHDHGFGHRRAGNVTVLRELGARWGFGVDVIDAVSLDDGQHVSSTAIRRAVAGGDLTRAADGLGRPYSVTGTVVAGHSRGRELGFATLNLASPGPAKLLPPDGVYAVRVQTPRGAFGGMMNLGPRPTFGEVEKTIEAHLFDTSGDFYGASVRIDFIEFLRDTRKFESAAELARQLGKDRDDAIRALTLFTHAGNLRGSMGTANFTPPDA
;
A
#
# COMPACT_ATOMS: atom_id res chain seq x y z
N PHE A 1 -9.96 -19.39 -7.37
CA PHE A 1 -11.25 -19.53 -8.08
C PHE A 1 -11.94 -20.80 -7.62
N THR A 2 -13.27 -20.89 -7.71
CA THR A 2 -13.97 -22.16 -7.44
C THR A 2 -13.65 -23.18 -8.54
N SER A 3 -13.69 -24.48 -8.21
CA SER A 3 -13.40 -25.55 -9.18
C SER A 3 -14.31 -25.49 -10.40
N ARG A 4 -15.59 -25.13 -10.20
CA ARG A 4 -16.57 -24.95 -11.28
C ARG A 4 -16.15 -23.85 -12.27
N LEU A 5 -15.73 -22.68 -11.77
CA LEU A 5 -15.30 -21.59 -12.64
C LEU A 5 -13.99 -21.92 -13.36
N ALA A 6 -13.06 -22.59 -12.68
CA ALA A 6 -11.78 -23.00 -13.26
C ALA A 6 -11.92 -24.08 -14.35
N ALA A 7 -13.04 -24.81 -14.37
CA ALA A 7 -13.33 -25.84 -15.35
C ALA A 7 -13.97 -25.30 -16.65
N PHE A 8 -14.47 -24.06 -16.66
CA PHE A 8 -15.09 -23.49 -17.86
C PHE A 8 -14.09 -23.41 -19.00
N THR A 9 -14.47 -23.95 -20.16
CA THR A 9 -13.83 -23.60 -21.42
C THR A 9 -13.99 -22.10 -21.71
N ALA A 10 -13.20 -21.58 -22.66
CA ALA A 10 -13.33 -20.19 -23.08
C ALA A 10 -14.75 -19.86 -23.58
N ALA A 11 -15.35 -20.75 -24.36
CA ALA A 11 -16.71 -20.59 -24.88
C ALA A 11 -17.78 -20.62 -23.77
N GLU A 12 -17.68 -21.57 -22.82
CA GLU A 12 -18.61 -21.65 -21.69
C GLU A 12 -18.51 -20.42 -20.79
N PHE A 13 -17.29 -19.91 -20.55
CA PHE A 13 -17.09 -18.70 -19.78
C PHE A 13 -17.74 -17.49 -20.48
N VAL A 14 -17.52 -17.32 -21.79
CA VAL A 14 -18.11 -16.22 -22.54
C VAL A 14 -19.64 -16.31 -22.57
N ASP A 15 -20.21 -17.49 -22.85
CA ASP A 15 -21.66 -17.66 -22.92
C ASP A 15 -22.32 -17.50 -21.54
N THR A 16 -21.81 -18.18 -20.52
CA THR A 16 -22.44 -18.24 -19.20
C THR A 16 -22.21 -16.96 -18.40
N VAL A 17 -20.97 -16.47 -18.39
CA VAL A 17 -20.56 -15.34 -17.53
C VAL A 17 -20.76 -14.03 -18.26
N LEU A 18 -20.11 -13.84 -19.41
CA LEU A 18 -20.12 -12.53 -20.08
C LEU A 18 -21.46 -12.22 -20.74
N ARG A 19 -22.02 -13.17 -21.51
CA ARG A 19 -23.27 -12.97 -22.26
C ARG A 19 -24.52 -13.12 -21.39
N ARG A 20 -24.77 -14.30 -20.81
CA ARG A 20 -26.04 -14.57 -20.11
C ARG A 20 -26.15 -13.84 -18.78
N ARG A 21 -25.09 -13.86 -17.96
CA ARG A 21 -25.10 -13.26 -16.62
C ARG A 21 -24.90 -11.74 -16.67
N PHE A 22 -23.85 -11.27 -17.34
CA PHE A 22 -23.53 -9.84 -17.35
C PHE A 22 -24.15 -9.05 -18.50
N ARG A 23 -24.67 -9.73 -19.55
CA ARG A 23 -25.20 -9.08 -20.76
C ARG A 23 -24.22 -8.05 -21.32
N MET A 24 -22.96 -8.46 -21.41
CA MET A 24 -21.84 -7.60 -21.77
C MET A 24 -22.10 -6.89 -23.09
N ARG A 25 -21.74 -5.60 -23.16
CA ARG A 25 -21.75 -4.81 -24.41
C ARG A 25 -20.34 -4.45 -24.88
N GLN A 26 -19.45 -4.21 -23.93
CA GLN A 26 -18.05 -3.90 -24.16
C GLN A 26 -17.22 -4.52 -23.04
N LEU A 27 -16.09 -5.13 -23.38
CA LEU A 27 -15.14 -5.71 -22.45
C LEU A 27 -13.75 -5.10 -22.67
N LEU A 28 -13.17 -4.51 -21.63
CA LEU A 28 -11.80 -4.00 -21.65
C LEU A 28 -10.89 -5.00 -20.93
N ILE A 29 -9.79 -5.39 -21.56
CA ILE A 29 -8.80 -6.33 -21.00
C ILE A 29 -7.38 -5.81 -21.21
N GLY A 30 -6.44 -6.23 -20.36
CA GLY A 30 -5.01 -6.03 -20.61
C GLY A 30 -4.48 -6.98 -21.69
N HIS A 31 -3.38 -6.58 -22.34
CA HIS A 31 -2.67 -7.38 -23.35
C HIS A 31 -2.28 -8.81 -22.88
N ASP A 32 -2.05 -9.03 -21.59
CA ASP A 32 -1.63 -10.31 -20.99
C ASP A 32 -2.81 -11.18 -20.49
N HIS A 33 -4.03 -10.79 -20.83
CA HIS A 33 -5.24 -11.48 -20.39
C HIS A 33 -5.33 -12.90 -20.95
N GLY A 34 -5.59 -13.85 -20.06
CA GLY A 34 -5.89 -15.24 -20.41
C GLY A 34 -6.99 -15.80 -19.52
N PHE A 35 -7.86 -16.61 -20.10
CA PHE A 35 -9.07 -17.11 -19.43
C PHE A 35 -9.44 -18.51 -19.90
N GLY A 36 -10.46 -19.09 -19.27
CA GLY A 36 -10.88 -20.46 -19.53
C GLY A 36 -9.91 -21.51 -18.96
N HIS A 37 -10.31 -22.78 -19.02
CA HIS A 37 -9.58 -23.89 -18.46
C HIS A 37 -8.15 -23.92 -19.03
N ARG A 38 -7.16 -23.96 -18.14
CA ARG A 38 -5.73 -23.92 -18.47
C ARG A 38 -5.30 -22.73 -19.36
N ARG A 39 -5.99 -21.58 -19.24
CA ARG A 39 -5.73 -20.37 -20.06
C ARG A 39 -5.85 -20.63 -21.58
N ALA A 40 -6.71 -21.57 -21.98
CA ALA A 40 -6.94 -21.86 -23.40
C ALA A 40 -7.60 -20.70 -24.17
N GLY A 41 -8.25 -19.77 -23.47
CA GLY A 41 -8.78 -18.53 -24.04
C GLY A 41 -7.74 -17.42 -24.04
N ASN A 42 -7.59 -16.77 -25.20
CA ASN A 42 -6.77 -15.58 -25.41
C ASN A 42 -7.60 -14.45 -26.04
N VAL A 43 -6.97 -13.30 -26.27
CA VAL A 43 -7.60 -12.11 -26.86
C VAL A 43 -8.28 -12.43 -28.21
N THR A 44 -7.66 -13.23 -29.08
CA THR A 44 -8.22 -13.62 -30.38
C THR A 44 -9.55 -14.36 -30.20
N VAL A 45 -9.57 -15.38 -29.34
CA VAL A 45 -10.78 -16.14 -29.00
C VAL A 45 -11.88 -15.23 -28.43
N LEU A 46 -11.49 -14.27 -27.58
CA LEU A 46 -12.41 -13.31 -27.00
C LEU A 46 -13.05 -12.39 -28.04
N ARG A 47 -12.26 -11.88 -29.00
CA ARG A 47 -12.77 -11.03 -30.09
C ARG A 47 -13.72 -11.78 -31.02
N GLU A 48 -13.37 -13.01 -31.39
CA GLU A 48 -14.23 -13.88 -32.22
C GLU A 48 -15.56 -14.17 -31.54
N LEU A 49 -15.53 -14.60 -30.27
CA LEU A 49 -16.75 -14.88 -29.52
C LEU A 49 -17.53 -13.59 -29.23
N GLY A 50 -16.85 -12.49 -28.93
CA GLY A 50 -17.47 -11.17 -28.73
C GLY A 50 -18.25 -10.72 -29.95
N ALA A 51 -17.64 -10.78 -31.13
CA ALA A 51 -18.27 -10.45 -32.40
C ALA A 51 -19.50 -11.33 -32.67
N ARG A 52 -19.40 -12.64 -32.43
CA ARG A 52 -20.52 -13.58 -32.58
C ARG A 52 -21.70 -13.25 -31.66
N TRP A 53 -21.43 -12.73 -30.47
CA TRP A 53 -22.45 -12.50 -29.43
C TRP A 53 -22.85 -11.02 -29.28
N GLY A 54 -22.30 -10.12 -30.10
CA GLY A 54 -22.70 -8.72 -30.15
C GLY A 54 -22.10 -7.83 -29.05
N PHE A 55 -20.90 -8.17 -28.53
CA PHE A 55 -20.16 -7.30 -27.60
C PHE A 55 -18.74 -7.03 -28.10
N GLY A 56 -18.26 -5.80 -27.94
CA GLY A 56 -16.91 -5.43 -28.34
C GLY A 56 -15.86 -5.82 -27.29
N VAL A 57 -14.62 -5.96 -27.75
CA VAL A 57 -13.47 -6.29 -26.91
C VAL A 57 -12.31 -5.36 -27.24
N ASP A 58 -11.98 -4.50 -26.29
CA ASP A 58 -10.87 -3.56 -26.38
C ASP A 58 -9.70 -4.07 -25.53
N VAL A 59 -8.51 -3.99 -26.12
CA VAL A 59 -7.27 -4.45 -25.47
C VAL A 59 -6.46 -3.21 -25.14
N ILE A 60 -6.14 -3.08 -23.87
CA ILE A 60 -5.29 -2.01 -23.35
C ILE A 60 -3.86 -2.51 -23.31
N ASP A 61 -2.98 -1.76 -23.95
CA ASP A 61 -1.54 -2.03 -23.97
C ASP A 61 -0.94 -1.99 -22.57
N ALA A 62 0.26 -2.58 -22.44
CA ALA A 62 1.02 -2.49 -21.21
C ALA A 62 1.32 -1.02 -20.87
N VAL A 63 1.08 -0.63 -19.62
CA VAL A 63 1.55 0.66 -19.11
C VAL A 63 3.02 0.50 -18.75
N SER A 64 3.86 1.41 -19.24
CA SER A 64 5.28 1.48 -18.89
C SER A 64 5.57 2.76 -18.10
N LEU A 65 6.56 2.67 -17.22
CA LEU A 65 7.14 3.82 -16.55
C LEU A 65 8.09 4.58 -17.51
N ASP A 66 8.53 5.76 -17.11
CA ASP A 66 9.42 6.62 -17.91
C ASP A 66 10.75 5.92 -18.27
N ASP A 67 11.19 4.96 -17.45
CA ASP A 67 12.37 4.13 -17.69
C ASP A 67 12.12 2.92 -18.61
N GLY A 68 10.94 2.84 -19.22
CA GLY A 68 10.54 1.79 -20.16
C GLY A 68 10.10 0.48 -19.52
N GLN A 69 10.21 0.31 -18.21
CA GLN A 69 9.78 -0.93 -17.55
C GLN A 69 8.26 -1.00 -17.40
N HIS A 70 7.71 -2.20 -17.63
CA HIS A 70 6.27 -2.43 -17.51
C HIS A 70 5.78 -2.42 -16.06
N VAL A 71 4.66 -1.72 -15.85
CA VAL A 71 3.91 -1.75 -14.60
C VAL A 71 3.21 -3.10 -14.47
N SER A 72 3.55 -3.85 -13.42
CA SER A 72 2.89 -5.12 -13.11
C SER A 72 2.80 -5.36 -11.61
N SER A 73 1.82 -6.15 -11.19
CA SER A 73 1.70 -6.55 -9.78
C SER A 73 2.93 -7.31 -9.27
N THR A 74 3.62 -8.06 -10.14
CA THR A 74 4.85 -8.77 -9.75
C THR A 74 6.00 -7.81 -9.50
N ALA A 75 6.19 -6.82 -10.37
CA ALA A 75 7.21 -5.79 -10.17
C ALA A 75 6.94 -4.97 -8.89
N ILE A 76 5.70 -4.54 -8.68
CA ILE A 76 5.30 -3.78 -7.48
C ILE A 76 5.52 -4.60 -6.21
N ARG A 77 5.12 -5.89 -6.18
CA ARG A 77 5.35 -6.75 -5.02
C ARG A 77 6.84 -6.94 -4.72
N ARG A 78 7.68 -7.09 -5.74
CA ARG A 78 9.14 -7.19 -5.58
C ARG A 78 9.72 -5.90 -5.01
N ALA A 79 9.30 -4.75 -5.52
CA ALA A 79 9.74 -3.44 -5.02
C ALA A 79 9.36 -3.25 -3.54
N VAL A 80 8.10 -3.52 -3.17
CA VAL A 80 7.66 -3.45 -1.76
C VAL A 80 8.44 -4.42 -0.88
N ALA A 81 8.56 -5.69 -1.29
CA ALA A 81 9.28 -6.70 -0.51
C ALA A 81 10.79 -6.39 -0.37
N GLY A 82 11.38 -5.71 -1.35
CA GLY A 82 12.77 -5.25 -1.33
C GLY A 82 12.98 -3.90 -0.65
N GLY A 83 11.93 -3.22 -0.19
CA GLY A 83 12.01 -1.91 0.45
C GLY A 83 12.12 -0.71 -0.52
N ASP A 84 12.05 -0.93 -1.83
CA ASP A 84 12.04 0.12 -2.84
C ASP A 84 10.64 0.73 -2.98
N LEU A 85 10.28 1.57 -2.01
CA LEU A 85 8.97 2.20 -1.91
C LEU A 85 8.74 3.27 -2.99
N THR A 86 9.80 3.94 -3.45
CA THR A 86 9.74 4.89 -4.57
C THR A 86 9.30 4.17 -5.83
N ARG A 87 9.96 3.05 -6.15
CA ARG A 87 9.61 2.24 -7.32
C ARG A 87 8.20 1.67 -7.23
N ALA A 88 7.79 1.22 -6.05
CA ALA A 88 6.43 0.77 -5.82
C ALA A 88 5.43 1.91 -6.08
N ALA A 89 5.74 3.12 -5.63
CA ALA A 89 4.87 4.29 -5.80
C ALA A 89 4.73 4.71 -7.27
N ASP A 90 5.83 4.71 -8.04
CA ASP A 90 5.80 5.00 -9.48
C ASP A 90 4.89 4.01 -10.22
N GLY A 91 5.01 2.72 -9.93
CA GLY A 91 4.12 1.69 -10.51
C GLY A 91 2.66 1.78 -10.05
N LEU A 92 2.41 2.29 -8.84
CA LEU A 92 1.05 2.41 -8.28
C LEU A 92 0.36 3.74 -8.60
N GLY A 93 1.11 4.75 -9.04
CA GLY A 93 0.68 6.15 -9.15
C GLY A 93 0.38 6.81 -7.80
N ARG A 94 0.78 6.19 -6.68
CA ARG A 94 0.57 6.66 -5.30
C ARG A 94 1.48 5.92 -4.32
N PRO A 95 1.73 6.44 -3.11
CA PRO A 95 2.44 5.72 -2.07
C PRO A 95 1.82 4.35 -1.76
N TYR A 96 2.67 3.37 -1.46
CA TYR A 96 2.20 2.09 -0.91
C TYR A 96 1.54 2.33 0.44
N SER A 97 0.43 1.65 0.72
CA SER A 97 -0.32 1.87 1.96
C SER A 97 -0.89 0.61 2.58
N VAL A 98 -1.08 0.67 3.89
CA VAL A 98 -1.79 -0.33 4.70
C VAL A 98 -2.97 0.33 5.39
N THR A 99 -4.04 -0.44 5.62
CA THR A 99 -5.18 0.00 6.42
C THR A 99 -5.24 -0.90 7.64
N GLY A 100 -5.52 -0.32 8.80
CA GLY A 100 -5.65 -1.05 10.07
C GLY A 100 -6.59 -0.35 11.03
N THR A 101 -7.07 -1.10 12.01
CA THR A 101 -7.82 -0.54 13.14
C THR A 101 -6.82 -0.22 14.25
N VAL A 102 -6.92 0.96 14.84
CA VAL A 102 -6.10 1.34 16.00
C VAL A 102 -6.58 0.55 17.21
N VAL A 103 -5.65 -0.14 17.86
CA VAL A 103 -5.89 -0.99 19.03
C VAL A 103 -5.09 -0.51 20.22
N ALA A 104 -5.54 -0.90 21.42
CA ALA A 104 -4.80 -0.67 22.66
C ALA A 104 -3.40 -1.26 22.56
N GLY A 105 -2.38 -0.41 22.77
CA GLY A 105 -1.00 -0.85 22.92
C GLY A 105 -0.55 -0.80 24.37
N HIS A 106 0.74 -1.04 24.59
CA HIS A 106 1.33 -1.04 25.93
C HIS A 106 1.44 0.35 26.60
N SER A 107 0.97 1.43 25.95
CA SER A 107 0.89 2.80 26.49
C SER A 107 2.21 3.45 26.95
N ARG A 108 3.38 2.86 26.65
CA ARG A 108 4.68 3.29 27.20
C ARG A 108 5.34 4.48 26.50
N GLY A 109 5.11 4.67 25.20
CA GLY A 109 5.66 5.82 24.46
C GLY A 109 5.20 7.18 25.00
N ARG A 110 4.07 7.19 25.71
CA ARG A 110 3.48 8.37 26.36
C ARG A 110 4.42 9.00 27.39
N GLU A 111 5.22 8.20 28.09
CA GLU A 111 6.20 8.68 29.09
C GLU A 111 7.40 9.42 28.46
N LEU A 112 7.69 9.12 27.19
CA LEU A 112 8.75 9.77 26.41
C LEU A 112 8.24 10.91 25.51
N GLY A 113 6.95 11.26 25.62
CA GLY A 113 6.30 12.26 24.76
C GLY A 113 5.87 11.75 23.38
N PHE A 114 6.06 10.46 23.09
CA PHE A 114 5.72 9.84 21.81
C PHE A 114 4.45 8.98 21.94
N ALA A 115 3.27 9.60 21.89
CA ALA A 115 2.02 8.85 21.82
C ALA A 115 1.96 8.04 20.50
N THR A 116 1.86 6.71 20.58
CA THR A 116 1.86 5.82 19.41
C THR A 116 0.50 5.19 19.16
N LEU A 117 0.10 5.19 17.90
CA LEU A 117 -0.99 4.39 17.37
C LEU A 117 -0.47 2.99 17.10
N ASN A 118 -1.07 1.99 17.74
CA ASN A 118 -0.78 0.59 17.46
C ASN A 118 -1.87 0.09 16.52
N LEU A 119 -1.50 -0.49 15.39
CA LEU A 119 -2.48 -1.10 14.49
C LEU A 119 -2.57 -2.59 14.74
N ALA A 120 -3.80 -3.11 14.66
CA ALA A 120 -4.01 -4.55 14.55
C ALA A 120 -3.20 -5.08 13.36
N SER A 121 -2.52 -6.22 13.57
CA SER A 121 -1.72 -6.83 12.50
C SER A 121 -2.60 -7.03 11.27
N PRO A 122 -2.17 -6.56 10.08
CA PRO A 122 -2.90 -6.83 8.87
C PRO A 122 -2.92 -8.33 8.61
N GLY A 123 -4.00 -8.82 7.99
CA GLY A 123 -4.14 -10.25 7.69
C GLY A 123 -2.98 -10.80 6.84
N PRO A 124 -2.75 -12.12 6.85
CA PRO A 124 -1.54 -12.74 6.27
C PRO A 124 -1.37 -12.55 4.76
N ALA A 125 -2.44 -12.15 4.05
CA ALA A 125 -2.39 -11.83 2.63
C ALA A 125 -1.81 -10.43 2.32
N LYS A 126 -1.64 -9.58 3.34
CA LYS A 126 -1.10 -8.23 3.16
C LYS A 126 0.42 -8.29 3.12
N LEU A 127 0.98 -7.93 1.96
CA LEU A 127 2.41 -7.71 1.82
C LEU A 127 2.80 -6.45 2.60
N LEU A 128 3.83 -6.56 3.43
CA LEU A 128 4.46 -5.43 4.12
C LEU A 128 5.87 -5.24 3.56
N PRO A 129 6.42 -4.02 3.58
CA PRO A 129 7.83 -3.82 3.30
C PRO A 129 8.70 -4.47 4.39
N PRO A 130 10.05 -4.45 4.25
CA PRO A 130 10.95 -4.91 5.29
C PRO A 130 10.66 -4.31 6.67
N ASP A 131 11.20 -4.94 7.71
CA ASP A 131 11.07 -4.38 9.06
C ASP A 131 11.98 -3.15 9.17
N GLY A 132 11.51 -2.09 9.82
CA GLY A 132 12.24 -0.84 9.93
C GLY A 132 11.42 0.33 10.45
N VAL A 133 12.06 1.48 10.48
CA VAL A 133 11.44 2.77 10.80
C VAL A 133 11.20 3.54 9.50
N TYR A 134 10.00 4.10 9.37
CA TYR A 134 9.52 4.75 8.16
C TYR A 134 8.99 6.14 8.45
N ALA A 135 9.20 7.08 7.54
CA ALA A 135 8.38 8.28 7.43
C ALA A 135 7.02 7.88 6.84
N VAL A 136 5.94 8.34 7.45
CA VAL A 136 4.59 7.96 7.04
C VAL A 136 3.63 9.14 7.01
N ARG A 137 2.62 9.05 6.14
CA ARG A 137 1.41 9.88 6.22
C ARG A 137 0.25 9.01 6.66
N VAL A 138 -0.46 9.42 7.70
CA VAL A 138 -1.58 8.66 8.27
C VAL A 138 -2.88 9.41 8.03
N GLN A 139 -3.78 8.78 7.28
CA GLN A 139 -5.14 9.26 7.09
C GLN A 139 -6.03 8.72 8.19
N THR A 140 -6.65 9.62 8.94
CA THR A 140 -7.56 9.33 10.05
C THR A 140 -8.92 9.99 9.82
N PRO A 141 -9.96 9.63 10.60
CA PRO A 141 -11.22 10.37 10.59
C PRO A 141 -11.10 11.85 10.95
N ARG A 142 -10.00 12.26 11.61
CA ARG A 142 -9.74 13.64 12.04
C ARG A 142 -8.86 14.43 11.06
N GLY A 143 -8.49 13.83 9.93
CA GLY A 143 -7.60 14.43 8.94
C GLY A 143 -6.34 13.60 8.70
N ALA A 144 -5.46 14.14 7.85
CA ALA A 144 -4.18 13.55 7.51
C ALA A 144 -3.06 14.14 8.38
N PHE A 145 -2.22 13.27 8.93
CA PHE A 145 -1.10 13.65 9.78
C PHE A 145 0.19 13.06 9.23
N GLY A 146 1.28 13.80 9.35
CA GLY A 146 2.63 13.27 9.21
C GLY A 146 3.01 12.45 10.44
N GLY A 147 3.94 11.52 10.29
CA GLY A 147 4.45 10.76 11.41
C GLY A 147 5.67 9.93 11.06
N MET A 148 6.18 9.24 12.07
CA MET A 148 7.14 8.15 11.93
C MET A 148 6.52 6.85 12.40
N MET A 149 6.90 5.73 11.81
CA MET A 149 6.33 4.42 12.12
C MET A 149 7.41 3.38 12.30
N ASN A 150 7.30 2.56 13.33
CA ASN A 150 8.06 1.33 13.48
C ASN A 150 7.24 0.15 12.94
N LEU A 151 7.82 -0.61 12.02
CA LEU A 151 7.28 -1.85 11.47
C LEU A 151 8.25 -3.00 11.81
N GLY A 152 7.74 -4.02 12.49
CA GLY A 152 8.52 -5.23 12.78
C GLY A 152 8.40 -5.67 14.23
N PRO A 153 9.13 -6.73 14.61
CA PRO A 153 9.22 -7.12 16.01
C PRO A 153 9.93 -6.02 16.80
N ARG A 154 9.59 -5.86 18.08
CA ARG A 154 10.32 -4.98 19.00
C ARG A 154 11.45 -5.77 19.67
N PRO A 155 12.70 -5.74 19.15
CA PRO A 155 13.73 -6.67 19.61
C PRO A 155 14.17 -6.33 21.04
N THR A 156 14.02 -5.08 21.46
CA THR A 156 14.34 -4.59 22.81
C THR A 156 13.50 -5.27 23.90
N PHE A 157 12.36 -5.89 23.56
CA PHE A 157 11.40 -6.42 24.53
C PHE A 157 10.99 -7.89 24.30
N GLY A 158 11.59 -8.59 23.33
CA GLY A 158 11.42 -10.05 23.17
C GLY A 158 10.11 -10.52 22.51
N GLU A 159 9.36 -9.63 21.87
CA GLU A 159 8.12 -9.97 21.15
C GLU A 159 8.41 -10.51 19.73
N VAL A 160 7.68 -11.57 19.34
CA VAL A 160 7.85 -12.28 18.06
C VAL A 160 6.88 -11.75 16.97
N GLU A 161 5.76 -11.15 17.36
CA GLU A 161 4.77 -10.66 16.42
C GLU A 161 5.19 -9.34 15.78
N LYS A 162 4.95 -9.20 14.47
CA LYS A 162 5.20 -7.95 13.76
C LYS A 162 4.19 -6.90 14.21
N THR A 163 4.70 -5.83 14.80
CA THR A 163 3.89 -4.68 15.23
C THR A 163 3.96 -3.56 14.20
N ILE A 164 2.89 -2.77 14.11
CA ILE A 164 2.85 -1.54 13.32
C ILE A 164 2.49 -0.40 14.26
N GLU A 165 3.44 0.50 14.46
CA GLU A 165 3.35 1.52 15.49
C GLU A 165 3.70 2.87 14.94
N ALA A 166 2.71 3.75 14.80
CA ALA A 166 2.90 5.08 14.23
C ALA A 166 2.84 6.15 15.32
N HIS A 167 3.84 7.02 15.36
CA HIS A 167 3.79 8.26 16.12
C HIS A 167 3.42 9.41 15.17
N LEU A 168 2.26 10.02 15.42
CA LEU A 168 1.77 11.16 14.64
C LEU A 168 2.32 12.47 15.18
N PHE A 169 2.68 13.37 14.27
CA PHE A 169 3.13 14.72 14.61
C PHE A 169 1.94 15.68 14.77
N ASP A 170 2.13 16.69 15.62
CA ASP A 170 1.25 17.86 15.78
C ASP A 170 -0.23 17.52 16.02
N THR A 171 -0.47 16.40 16.71
CA THR A 171 -1.81 15.93 17.04
C THR A 171 -1.90 15.42 18.46
N SER A 172 -3.09 15.55 19.02
CA SER A 172 -3.41 15.07 20.36
C SER A 172 -4.78 14.40 20.37
N GLY A 173 -4.95 13.49 21.33
CA GLY A 173 -6.16 12.71 21.49
C GLY A 173 -5.99 11.26 21.08
N ASP A 174 -7.07 10.51 21.28
CA ASP A 174 -7.11 9.07 21.11
C ASP A 174 -7.76 8.71 19.77
N PHE A 175 -7.24 7.66 19.14
CA PHE A 175 -7.73 7.12 17.89
C PHE A 175 -8.17 5.65 18.04
N TYR A 176 -8.26 5.10 19.26
CA TYR A 176 -8.70 3.72 19.48
C TYR A 176 -10.01 3.40 18.78
N GLY A 177 -10.04 2.23 18.13
CA GLY A 177 -11.16 1.76 17.32
C GLY A 177 -11.30 2.45 15.97
N ALA A 178 -10.55 3.51 15.67
CA ALA A 178 -10.59 4.15 14.37
C ALA A 178 -9.92 3.28 13.30
N SER A 179 -10.54 3.23 12.12
CA SER A 179 -9.89 2.73 10.91
C SER A 179 -9.01 3.82 10.31
N VAL A 180 -7.72 3.52 10.13
CA VAL A 180 -6.75 4.47 9.56
C VAL A 180 -6.01 3.86 8.37
N ARG A 181 -5.55 4.71 7.45
CA ARG A 181 -4.66 4.32 6.35
C ARG A 181 -3.28 4.91 6.59
N ILE A 182 -2.24 4.08 6.55
CA ILE A 182 -0.85 4.52 6.60
C ILE A 182 -0.25 4.43 5.21
N ASP A 183 0.19 5.55 4.68
CA ASP A 183 1.00 5.67 3.47
C ASP A 183 2.49 5.64 3.86
N PHE A 184 3.25 4.72 3.29
CA PHE A 184 4.70 4.65 3.45
C PHE A 184 5.35 5.68 2.53
N ILE A 185 6.09 6.62 3.09
CA ILE A 185 6.73 7.70 2.34
C ILE A 185 8.20 7.38 2.09
N GLU A 186 8.95 7.04 3.14
CA GLU A 186 10.38 6.78 3.05
C GLU A 186 10.83 5.79 4.13
N PHE A 187 11.78 4.92 3.79
CA PHE A 187 12.49 4.10 4.77
C PHE A 187 13.60 4.91 5.41
N LEU A 188 13.61 4.99 6.75
CA LEU A 188 14.59 5.79 7.48
C LEU A 188 15.76 4.95 7.98
N ARG A 189 15.48 3.78 8.58
CA ARG A 189 16.51 2.87 9.12
C ARG A 189 15.95 1.51 9.51
N ASP A 190 16.84 0.54 9.70
CA ASP A 190 16.51 -0.75 10.31
C ASP A 190 16.07 -0.62 11.78
N THR A 191 15.35 -1.64 12.26
CA THR A 191 15.05 -1.78 13.70
C THR A 191 16.32 -2.14 14.47
N ARG A 192 16.46 -1.63 15.70
CA ARG A 192 17.59 -1.94 16.58
C ARG A 192 17.19 -1.90 18.05
N LYS A 193 17.95 -2.60 18.90
CA LYS A 193 17.86 -2.48 20.35
C LYS A 193 18.60 -1.24 20.84
N PHE A 194 18.21 -0.75 22.01
CA PHE A 194 18.85 0.37 22.69
C PHE A 194 19.20 -0.06 24.11
N GLU A 195 20.36 0.36 24.58
CA GLU A 195 20.87 -0.03 25.91
C GLU A 195 20.29 0.83 27.03
N SER A 196 19.66 1.97 26.69
CA SER A 196 19.02 2.86 27.67
C SER A 196 17.86 3.66 27.07
N ALA A 197 16.96 4.14 27.95
CA ALA A 197 15.88 5.05 27.57
C ALA A 197 16.40 6.37 26.96
N ALA A 198 17.52 6.89 27.46
CA ALA A 198 18.16 8.10 26.94
C ALA A 198 18.66 7.90 25.49
N GLU A 199 19.24 6.74 25.20
CA GLU A 199 19.68 6.41 23.85
C GLU A 199 18.50 6.28 22.87
N LEU A 200 17.43 5.60 23.30
CA LEU A 200 16.19 5.50 22.55
C LEU A 200 15.61 6.88 22.25
N ALA A 201 15.45 7.74 23.26
CA ALA A 201 14.89 9.08 23.09
C ALA A 201 15.70 9.92 22.10
N ARG A 202 17.04 9.88 22.18
CA ARG A 202 17.92 10.57 21.22
C ARG A 202 17.73 10.06 19.80
N GLN A 203 17.55 8.75 19.59
CA GLN A 203 17.31 8.21 18.26
C GLN A 203 15.92 8.55 17.73
N LEU A 204 14.89 8.50 18.58
CA LEU A 204 13.53 8.93 18.19
C LEU A 204 13.49 10.40 17.77
N GLY A 205 14.29 11.26 18.41
CA GLY A 205 14.46 12.65 17.97
C GLY A 205 15.02 12.75 16.54
N LYS A 206 16.09 12.00 16.23
CA LYS A 206 16.65 11.93 14.87
C LYS A 206 15.64 11.38 13.87
N ASP A 207 14.96 10.30 14.21
CA ASP A 207 13.96 9.67 13.35
C ASP A 207 12.80 10.65 13.04
N ARG A 208 12.40 11.47 14.02
CA ARG A 208 11.41 12.55 13.83
C ARG A 208 11.92 13.59 12.83
N ASP A 209 13.13 14.09 13.01
CA ASP A 209 13.70 15.12 12.13
C ASP A 209 13.86 14.60 10.69
N ASP A 210 14.30 13.35 10.54
CA ASP A 210 14.43 12.68 9.26
C ASP A 210 13.05 12.49 8.59
N ALA A 211 12.04 12.07 9.36
CA ALA A 211 10.68 11.91 8.87
C ALA A 211 10.05 13.24 8.41
N ILE A 212 10.27 14.33 9.15
CA ILE A 212 9.78 15.66 8.75
C ILE A 212 10.42 16.10 7.42
N ARG A 213 11.72 15.88 7.24
CA ARG A 213 12.39 16.19 5.97
C ARG A 213 11.83 15.37 4.81
N ALA A 214 11.66 14.06 4.98
CA ALA A 214 11.06 13.17 3.99
C ALA A 214 9.64 13.62 3.59
N LEU A 215 8.78 13.91 4.57
CA LEU A 215 7.40 14.36 4.36
C LEU A 215 7.32 15.73 3.66
N THR A 216 8.25 16.63 3.98
CA THR A 216 8.35 17.94 3.35
C THR A 216 8.69 17.79 1.87
N LEU A 217 9.74 17.01 1.54
CA LEU A 217 10.12 16.75 0.15
C LEU A 217 9.00 16.07 -0.64
N PHE A 218 8.33 15.10 -0.04
CA PHE A 218 7.19 14.41 -0.65
C PHE A 218 6.04 15.37 -1.02
N THR A 219 5.70 16.30 -0.12
CA THR A 219 4.62 17.27 -0.36
C THR A 219 4.98 18.22 -1.51
N HIS A 220 6.23 18.68 -1.57
CA HIS A 220 6.70 19.53 -2.68
C HIS A 220 6.68 18.79 -4.02
N ALA A 221 7.16 17.54 -4.06
CA ALA A 221 7.12 16.71 -5.26
C ALA A 221 5.67 16.44 -5.73
N GLY A 222 4.75 16.19 -4.81
CA GLY A 222 3.33 16.00 -5.12
C GLY A 222 2.67 17.24 -5.73
N ASN A 223 3.00 18.43 -5.22
CA ASN A 223 2.52 19.70 -5.75
C ASN A 223 3.04 19.96 -7.19
N LEU A 224 4.29 19.59 -7.49
CA LEU A 224 4.87 19.73 -8.84
C LEU A 224 4.28 18.74 -9.85
N ARG A 225 3.84 17.55 -9.40
CA ARG A 225 3.26 16.51 -10.27
C ARG A 225 1.73 16.65 -10.49
N GLY A 226 1.09 17.72 -9.99
CA GLY A 226 -0.32 18.02 -10.29
C GLY A 226 -1.35 17.05 -9.71
N SER A 227 -1.04 16.38 -8.59
CA SER A 227 -1.93 15.40 -7.95
C SER A 227 -3.19 16.06 -7.36
N MET A 228 -4.31 16.03 -8.09
CA MET A 228 -5.65 16.32 -7.55
C MET A 228 -6.05 15.20 -6.56
N GLY A 229 -5.84 15.41 -5.26
CA GLY A 229 -6.42 14.55 -4.22
C GLY A 229 -5.61 14.37 -2.93
N THR A 230 -4.42 14.94 -2.79
CA THR A 230 -3.69 14.87 -1.52
C THR A 230 -4.11 16.03 -0.62
N ALA A 231 -4.84 15.73 0.47
CA ALA A 231 -4.85 16.64 1.61
C ALA A 231 -3.40 16.83 2.05
N ASN A 232 -2.87 18.04 1.84
CA ASN A 232 -1.47 18.35 2.07
C ASN A 232 -1.17 18.33 3.57
N PHE A 233 -0.08 17.67 3.95
CA PHE A 233 0.52 17.82 5.27
C PHE A 233 1.21 19.18 5.30
N THR A 234 0.92 20.00 6.31
CA THR A 234 1.67 21.23 6.57
C THR A 234 2.78 20.89 7.56
N PRO A 235 4.06 21.08 7.20
CA PRO A 235 5.16 20.88 8.14
C PRO A 235 4.98 21.77 9.39
N PRO A 236 5.42 21.32 10.58
CA PRO A 236 5.52 22.21 11.74
C PRO A 236 6.48 23.37 11.43
N ASP A 237 6.18 24.56 11.96
CA ASP A 237 7.04 25.74 11.83
C ASP A 237 8.46 25.43 12.36
N ALA A 238 9.47 25.80 11.57
CA ALA A 238 10.90 25.55 11.83
C ALA A 238 11.47 26.41 12.97
#